data_AF-A0A1C5YN20-F1
#
_entry.id   AF-A0A1C5YN20-F1
#
_cell.length_a   1.000
_cell.length_b   1.000
_cell.length_c   1.000
_cell.angle_alpha   90.00
_cell.angle_beta   90.00
_cell.angle_gamma   90.00
#
_symmetry.space_group_name_H-M   'P 1'
#
loop_
_entity.id
_entity.type
_entity.pdbx_description
1 polymer ?
#
loop_
_entity_poly.entity_id
_entity_poly.type
_entity_poly.pdbx_seq_one_letter_code
_entity_poly.pdbx_strand_id
1 'polypeptide(L)'
;MRLQQVLNKMKKQEQKIYAIEKVIVKMEKELADVKKKWFHRKEQKELEGKIAANKTQLDKEKDTLDLLPMQYGYQNALGVTKAMKAAKAELKKVQQVQKEWDASETKQEKLYLTIPANVRNVEKREVQERTGQRRSIHERLEEKKQIVEQRPKKRSSRNVGMER
;
A
#
# COMPACT_ATOMS: atom_id res chain seq x y z
N MET A 1 -6.75 5.77 14.24
CA MET A 1 -8.20 5.74 14.56
C MET A 1 -8.42 5.33 16.00
N ARG A 2 -9.27 6.05 16.75
CA ARG A 2 -9.63 5.76 18.16
C ARG A 2 -10.16 4.32 18.33
N LEU A 3 -10.96 3.86 17.37
CA LEU A 3 -11.58 2.53 17.37
C LEU A 3 -10.58 1.37 17.29
N GLN A 4 -9.53 1.52 16.47
CA GLN A 4 -8.42 0.56 16.39
C GLN A 4 -7.65 0.48 17.72
N GLN A 5 -7.50 1.61 18.43
CA GLN A 5 -6.84 1.64 19.74
C GLN A 5 -7.62 0.84 20.78
N VAL A 6 -8.96 0.97 20.81
CA VAL A 6 -9.84 0.19 21.69
C VAL A 6 -9.64 -1.30 21.47
N LEU A 7 -9.74 -1.72 20.20
CA LEU A 7 -9.60 -3.12 19.83
C LEU A 7 -8.22 -3.68 20.24
N ASN A 8 -7.15 -2.91 20.02
CA ASN A 8 -5.80 -3.32 20.39
C ASN A 8 -5.63 -3.43 21.92
N LYS A 9 -6.24 -2.53 22.70
CA LYS A 9 -6.21 -2.59 24.17
C LYS A 9 -7.01 -3.79 24.70
N MET A 10 -8.19 -4.04 24.15
CA MET A 10 -8.99 -5.23 24.50
C MET A 10 -8.22 -6.53 24.22
N LYS A 11 -7.61 -6.65 23.04
CA LYS A 11 -6.78 -7.82 22.69
C LYS A 11 -5.60 -8.02 23.65
N LYS A 12 -4.91 -6.94 24.04
CA LYS A 12 -3.83 -7.03 25.02
C LYS A 12 -4.32 -7.52 26.38
N GLN A 13 -5.52 -7.10 26.77
CA GLN A 13 -6.14 -7.50 28.03
C GLN A 13 -6.56 -8.98 27.99
N GLU A 14 -7.19 -9.43 26.89
CA GLU A 14 -7.50 -10.84 26.65
C GLU A 14 -6.24 -11.73 26.71
N GLN A 15 -5.11 -11.27 26.15
CA GLN A 15 -3.84 -12.01 26.23
C GLN A 15 -3.33 -12.17 27.65
N LYS A 16 -3.47 -11.14 28.49
CA LYS A 16 -3.11 -11.23 29.92
C LYS A 16 -4.01 -12.19 30.67
N ILE A 17 -5.33 -12.11 30.45
CA ILE A 17 -6.33 -13.03 31.02
C ILE A 17 -5.96 -14.47 30.65
N TYR A 18 -5.68 -14.74 29.37
CA TYR A 18 -5.28 -16.06 28.90
C TYR A 18 -3.99 -16.56 29.57
N ALA A 19 -2.99 -15.68 29.76
CA ALA A 19 -1.75 -16.05 30.44
C ALA A 19 -2.01 -16.45 31.90
N ILE A 20 -2.86 -15.72 32.62
CA ILE A 20 -3.25 -16.03 34.00
C ILE A 20 -4.03 -17.35 34.06
N GLU A 21 -5.01 -17.54 33.18
CA GLU A 21 -5.80 -18.79 33.11
C GLU A 21 -4.89 -20.00 32.85
N LYS A 22 -3.92 -19.87 31.95
CA LYS A 22 -2.94 -20.91 31.68
C LYS A 22 -2.11 -21.26 32.93
N VAL A 23 -1.71 -20.26 33.71
CA VAL A 23 -0.97 -20.46 34.97
C VAL A 23 -1.86 -21.16 36.01
N ILE A 24 -3.11 -20.73 36.17
CA ILE A 24 -4.07 -21.36 37.09
C ILE A 24 -4.27 -22.83 36.74
N VAL A 25 -4.54 -23.15 35.47
CA VAL A 25 -4.73 -24.54 35.02
C VAL A 25 -3.48 -25.40 35.29
N LYS A 26 -2.27 -24.84 35.11
CA LYS A 26 -1.04 -25.55 35.42
C LYS A 26 -0.93 -25.83 36.93
N MET A 27 -1.18 -24.83 37.77
CA MET A 27 -1.14 -24.97 39.23
C MET A 27 -2.23 -25.90 39.76
N GLU A 28 -3.43 -25.91 39.16
CA GLU A 28 -4.51 -26.83 39.54
C GLU A 28 -4.15 -28.29 39.24
N LYS A 29 -3.42 -28.55 38.14
CA LYS A 29 -2.86 -29.87 37.84
C LYS A 29 -1.79 -30.28 38.86
N GLU A 30 -0.84 -29.38 39.16
CA GLU A 30 0.19 -29.61 40.17
C GLU A 30 -0.43 -29.89 41.54
N LEU A 31 -1.45 -29.12 41.94
CA LEU A 31 -2.20 -29.35 43.19
C LEU A 31 -2.87 -30.72 43.21
N ALA A 32 -3.46 -31.16 42.09
CA ALA A 32 -4.06 -32.49 42.00
C ALA A 32 -3.03 -33.62 42.16
N ASP A 33 -1.80 -33.44 41.66
CA ASP A 33 -0.73 -34.43 41.84
C ASP A 33 -0.14 -34.43 43.24
N VAL A 34 0.04 -33.24 43.85
CA VAL A 34 0.48 -33.11 45.24
C VAL A 34 -0.57 -33.64 46.21
N LYS A 35 -1.87 -33.55 45.88
CA LYS A 35 -2.97 -34.16 46.67
C LYS A 35 -2.93 -35.68 46.74
N LYS A 36 -2.30 -36.36 45.77
CA LYS A 36 -2.17 -37.84 45.76
C LYS A 36 -1.09 -38.36 46.71
N LYS A 37 -0.18 -37.50 47.17
CA LYS A 37 0.99 -37.86 47.97
C LYS A 37 0.73 -37.62 49.47
N TRP A 38 1.20 -38.52 50.34
CA TRP A 38 0.78 -38.63 51.74
C TRP A 38 1.29 -37.51 52.70
N PHE A 39 2.32 -36.73 52.35
CA PHE A 39 2.95 -35.79 53.28
C PHE A 39 3.27 -34.39 52.70
N HIS A 40 2.37 -33.81 51.89
CA HIS A 40 2.59 -32.49 51.27
C HIS A 40 1.55 -31.42 51.66
N ARG A 41 0.96 -31.49 52.86
CA ARG A 41 -0.09 -30.55 53.31
C ARG A 41 0.33 -29.08 53.28
N LYS A 42 1.62 -28.78 53.54
CA LYS A 42 2.16 -27.40 53.45
C LYS A 42 2.19 -26.91 52.00
N GLU A 43 2.70 -27.75 51.09
CA GLU A 43 2.78 -27.45 49.65
C GLU A 43 1.39 -27.31 49.02
N GLN A 44 0.42 -28.15 49.42
CA GLN A 44 -0.99 -28.01 49.00
C GLN A 44 -1.56 -26.65 49.39
N LYS A 45 -1.39 -26.25 50.66
CA LYS A 45 -1.91 -24.96 51.15
C LYS A 45 -1.26 -23.78 50.44
N GLU A 46 0.04 -23.88 50.12
CA GLU A 46 0.75 -22.86 49.36
C GLU A 46 0.25 -22.76 47.91
N LEU A 47 0.06 -23.89 47.24
CA LEU A 47 -0.52 -23.94 45.89
C LEU A 47 -1.96 -23.42 45.87
N GLU A 48 -2.80 -23.80 46.83
CA GLU A 48 -4.16 -23.29 46.97
C GLU A 48 -4.18 -21.77 47.20
N GLY A 49 -3.27 -21.25 48.03
CA GLY A 49 -3.10 -19.81 48.23
C GLY A 49 -2.70 -19.06 46.94
N LYS A 50 -1.74 -19.62 46.17
CA LYS A 50 -1.33 -19.05 44.87
C LYS A 50 -2.45 -19.10 43.84
N ILE A 51 -3.21 -20.18 43.77
CA ILE A 51 -4.37 -20.32 42.88
C ILE A 51 -5.44 -19.28 43.25
N ALA A 52 -5.76 -19.12 44.54
CA ALA A 52 -6.72 -18.14 45.01
C ALA A 52 -6.27 -16.70 44.65
N ALA A 53 -5.00 -16.37 44.89
CA ALA A 53 -4.44 -15.07 44.49
C ALA A 53 -4.56 -14.84 42.98
N ASN A 54 -4.16 -15.82 42.15
CA ASN A 54 -4.28 -15.71 40.70
C ASN A 54 -5.74 -15.62 40.21
N LYS A 55 -6.69 -16.28 40.88
CA LYS A 55 -8.13 -16.14 40.58
C LYS A 55 -8.62 -14.73 40.89
N THR A 56 -8.25 -14.15 42.03
CA THR A 56 -8.61 -12.74 42.30
C THR A 56 -7.99 -11.76 41.30
N GLN A 57 -6.79 -12.06 40.79
CA GLN A 57 -6.18 -11.27 39.72
C GLN A 57 -6.92 -11.45 38.40
N LEU A 58 -7.31 -12.69 38.06
CA LEU A 58 -8.09 -13.00 36.87
C LEU A 58 -9.41 -12.21 36.84
N ASP A 59 -10.13 -12.17 37.96
CA ASP A 59 -11.40 -11.46 38.07
C ASP A 59 -11.21 -9.95 37.85
N LYS A 60 -10.19 -9.34 38.47
CA LYS A 60 -9.85 -7.92 38.24
C LYS A 60 -9.51 -7.61 36.79
N GLU A 61 -8.78 -8.49 36.12
CA GLU A 61 -8.41 -8.30 34.72
C GLU A 61 -9.61 -8.47 33.78
N LYS A 62 -10.57 -9.35 34.13
CA LYS A 62 -11.88 -9.51 33.46
C LYS A 62 -12.76 -8.28 33.63
N ASP A 63 -12.91 -7.77 34.86
CA ASP A 63 -13.64 -6.53 35.13
C ASP A 63 -13.06 -5.34 34.34
N THR A 64 -11.72 -5.29 34.24
CA THR A 64 -11.04 -4.28 33.44
C THR A 64 -11.35 -4.44 31.95
N LEU A 65 -11.42 -5.66 31.42
CA LEU A 65 -11.79 -5.93 30.03
C LEU A 65 -13.24 -5.48 29.74
N ASP A 66 -14.16 -5.69 30.67
CA ASP A 66 -15.56 -5.30 30.53
C ASP A 66 -15.76 -3.78 30.58
N LEU A 67 -14.95 -3.07 31.38
CA LEU A 67 -14.98 -1.62 31.48
C LEU A 67 -14.35 -0.91 30.26
N LEU A 68 -13.42 -1.57 29.56
CA LEU A 68 -12.70 -0.97 28.43
C LEU A 68 -13.64 -0.39 27.35
N PRO A 69 -14.62 -1.13 26.80
CA PRO A 69 -15.58 -0.58 25.83
C PRO A 69 -16.30 0.68 26.33
N MET A 70 -16.71 0.69 27.60
CA MET A 70 -17.48 1.78 28.22
C MET A 70 -16.66 3.08 28.28
N GLN A 71 -15.36 2.99 28.59
CA GLN A 71 -14.44 4.15 28.58
C GLN A 71 -14.35 4.84 27.21
N TYR A 72 -14.66 4.10 26.13
CA TYR A 72 -14.65 4.60 24.77
C TYR A 72 -16.03 4.94 24.23
N GLY A 73 -17.07 4.91 25.08
CA GLY A 73 -18.45 5.24 24.72
C GLY A 73 -19.23 4.09 24.06
N TYR A 74 -18.72 2.85 24.15
CA TYR A 74 -19.42 1.67 23.64
C TYR A 74 -20.03 0.89 24.81
N GLN A 75 -21.26 0.40 24.65
CA GLN A 75 -21.92 -0.40 25.69
C GLN A 75 -21.20 -1.74 25.94
N ASN A 76 -20.59 -2.33 24.92
CA ASN A 76 -19.93 -3.63 25.02
C ASN A 76 -18.92 -3.84 23.88
N ALA A 77 -18.17 -4.95 23.96
CA ALA A 77 -17.24 -5.41 22.94
C ALA A 77 -17.87 -5.57 21.54
N LEU A 78 -19.12 -6.04 21.49
CA LEU A 78 -19.86 -6.22 20.24
C LEU A 78 -20.14 -4.88 19.55
N GLY A 79 -20.42 -3.82 20.31
CA GLY A 79 -20.57 -2.46 19.81
C GLY A 79 -19.30 -1.97 19.13
N VAL A 80 -18.14 -2.20 19.77
CA VAL A 80 -16.82 -1.85 19.20
C VAL A 80 -16.59 -2.59 17.88
N THR A 81 -16.85 -3.89 17.82
CA THR A 81 -16.59 -4.68 16.60
C THR A 81 -17.54 -4.35 15.45
N LYS A 82 -18.82 -4.09 15.73
CA LYS A 82 -19.79 -3.61 14.75
C LYS A 82 -19.35 -2.28 14.14
N ALA A 83 -18.97 -1.31 14.98
CA ALA A 83 -18.49 -0.01 14.53
C ALA A 83 -17.18 -0.14 13.73
N MET A 84 -16.29 -1.05 14.11
CA MET A 84 -15.08 -1.36 13.34
C MET A 84 -15.40 -1.91 11.94
N LYS A 85 -16.36 -2.82 11.85
CA LYS A 85 -16.78 -3.41 10.58
C LYS A 85 -17.41 -2.36 9.66
N ALA A 86 -18.26 -1.49 10.20
CA ALA A 86 -18.85 -0.37 9.47
C ALA A 86 -17.78 0.59 8.94
N ALA A 87 -16.87 1.06 9.82
CA ALA A 87 -15.78 1.96 9.43
C ALA A 87 -14.87 1.36 8.35
N LYS A 88 -14.57 0.06 8.41
CA LYS A 88 -13.81 -0.64 7.37
C LYS A 88 -14.56 -0.72 6.03
N ALA A 89 -15.87 -0.94 6.07
CA ALA A 89 -16.68 -0.99 4.86
C ALA A 89 -16.75 0.39 4.18
N GLU A 90 -16.94 1.46 4.95
CA GLU A 90 -16.91 2.83 4.45
C GLU A 90 -15.54 3.19 3.87
N LEU A 91 -14.46 2.88 4.60
CA LEU A 91 -13.10 3.08 4.11
C LEU A 91 -12.86 2.35 2.78
N LYS A 92 -13.36 1.11 2.64
CA LYS A 92 -13.22 0.34 1.40
C LYS A 92 -13.97 1.00 0.23
N LYS A 93 -15.16 1.55 0.46
CA LYS A 93 -15.92 2.29 -0.58
C LYS A 93 -15.15 3.52 -1.04
N VAL A 94 -14.65 4.32 -0.10
CA VAL A 94 -13.84 5.51 -0.42
C VAL A 94 -12.56 5.13 -1.18
N GLN A 95 -11.88 4.07 -0.74
CA GLN A 95 -10.70 3.56 -1.45
C GLN A 95 -11.00 3.08 -2.86
N GLN A 96 -12.17 2.50 -3.10
CA GLN A 96 -12.57 2.07 -4.43
C GLN A 96 -12.84 3.27 -5.36
N VAL A 97 -13.60 4.27 -4.87
CA VAL A 97 -13.83 5.51 -5.61
C VAL A 97 -12.49 6.21 -5.92
N GLN A 98 -11.58 6.27 -4.95
CA GLN A 98 -10.24 6.84 -5.17
C GLN A 98 -9.49 6.09 -6.27
N LYS A 99 -9.47 4.75 -6.23
CA LYS A 99 -8.81 3.95 -7.27
C LYS A 99 -9.41 4.16 -8.66
N GLU A 100 -10.73 4.29 -8.75
CA GLU A 100 -11.42 4.58 -10.01
C GLU A 100 -11.06 5.98 -10.53
N TRP A 101 -10.97 6.96 -9.62
CA TRP A 101 -10.57 8.33 -9.93
C TRP A 101 -9.11 8.40 -10.40
N ASP A 102 -8.17 7.82 -9.66
CA ASP A 102 -6.74 7.74 -10.02
C ASP A 102 -6.53 7.01 -11.36
N ALA A 103 -7.31 5.95 -11.62
CA ALA A 103 -7.26 5.21 -12.88
C ALA A 103 -7.84 6.01 -14.07
N SER A 104 -8.75 6.94 -13.81
CA SER A 104 -9.36 7.80 -14.83
C SER A 104 -8.42 8.93 -15.26
N GLU A 105 -7.70 9.56 -14.32
CA GLU A 105 -6.67 10.57 -14.63
C GLU A 105 -5.52 9.97 -15.45
N THR A 106 -5.03 8.79 -15.07
CA THR A 106 -3.95 8.09 -15.80
C THR A 106 -4.30 7.81 -17.27
N LYS A 107 -5.58 7.60 -17.58
CA LYS A 107 -6.07 7.38 -18.95
C LYS A 107 -6.21 8.69 -19.73
N GLN A 108 -6.67 9.75 -19.07
CA GLN A 108 -6.87 11.06 -19.71
C GLN A 108 -5.55 11.80 -19.96
N GLU A 109 -4.61 11.80 -19.01
CA GLU A 109 -3.30 12.46 -19.18
C GLU A 109 -2.55 11.95 -20.41
N LYS A 110 -2.53 10.63 -20.63
CA LYS A 110 -1.86 10.04 -21.79
C LYS A 110 -2.51 10.42 -23.13
N LEU A 111 -3.83 10.63 -23.15
CA LEU A 111 -4.55 10.99 -24.37
C LEU A 111 -4.25 12.43 -24.81
N TYR A 112 -4.25 13.39 -23.88
CA TYR A 112 -3.94 14.79 -24.21
C TYR A 112 -2.45 15.04 -24.47
N LEU A 113 -1.57 14.23 -23.89
CA LEU A 113 -0.13 14.29 -24.17
C LEU A 113 0.25 13.63 -25.50
N THR A 114 -0.62 12.82 -26.09
CA THR A 114 -0.37 12.19 -27.40
C THR A 114 -0.81 13.14 -28.52
N ILE A 115 0.07 14.07 -28.90
CA ILE A 115 -0.13 14.92 -30.07
C ILE A 115 0.02 14.05 -31.33
N PRO A 116 -1.01 13.91 -32.19
CA PRO A 116 -0.96 13.04 -33.38
C PRO A 116 0.19 13.38 -34.33
N ALA A 117 0.60 14.64 -34.35
CA ALA A 117 1.76 15.12 -35.11
C ALA A 117 3.08 14.47 -34.67
N ASN A 118 3.26 14.17 -33.37
CA ASN A 118 4.49 13.56 -32.87
C ASN A 118 4.57 12.07 -33.22
N VAL A 119 3.46 11.34 -33.19
CA VAL A 119 3.42 9.90 -33.54
C VAL A 119 3.80 9.69 -35.01
N ARG A 120 3.24 10.50 -35.92
CA ARG A 120 3.61 10.50 -37.35
C ARG A 120 5.09 10.82 -37.58
N ASN A 121 5.68 11.67 -36.76
CA ASN A 121 7.09 12.02 -36.88
C ASN A 121 8.01 10.90 -36.39
N VAL A 122 7.62 10.17 -35.34
CA VAL A 122 8.37 8.99 -34.85
C VAL A 122 8.34 7.87 -35.89
N GLU A 123 7.17 7.53 -36.45
CA GLU A 123 7.07 6.53 -37.53
C GLU A 123 7.91 6.93 -38.75
N LYS A 124 7.84 8.20 -39.18
CA LYS A 124 8.67 8.71 -40.29
C LYS A 124 10.17 8.63 -39.97
N ARG A 125 10.57 8.87 -38.73
CA ARG A 125 11.97 8.84 -38.28
C ARG A 125 12.49 7.40 -38.18
N GLU A 126 11.69 6.48 -37.67
CA GLU A 126 11.99 5.05 -37.63
C GLU A 126 12.05 4.44 -39.03
N VAL A 127 11.14 4.83 -39.94
CA VAL A 127 11.20 4.41 -41.35
C VAL A 127 12.46 4.97 -42.02
N GLN A 128 12.85 6.22 -41.75
CA GLN A 128 14.11 6.81 -42.27
C GLN A 128 15.37 6.13 -41.72
N GLU A 129 15.35 5.69 -40.46
CA GLU A 129 16.43 4.93 -39.83
C GLU A 129 16.51 3.51 -40.42
N ARG A 130 15.38 2.84 -40.65
CA ARG A 130 15.32 1.50 -41.29
C ARG A 130 15.70 1.52 -42.77
N THR A 131 15.38 2.58 -43.51
CA THR A 131 15.80 2.74 -44.92
C THR A 131 17.24 3.25 -45.06
N GLY A 132 17.96 3.45 -43.96
CA GLY A 132 19.35 3.95 -43.96
C GLY A 132 19.49 5.38 -44.50
N GLN A 133 18.38 6.12 -44.64
CA GLN A 133 18.34 7.45 -45.26
C GLN A 133 18.81 8.58 -44.34
N ARG A 134 19.40 8.25 -43.18
CA ARG A 134 19.91 9.23 -42.20
C ARG A 134 21.25 9.82 -42.67
N ARG A 135 21.27 10.45 -43.84
CA ARG A 135 22.42 11.20 -44.34
C ARG A 135 22.57 12.49 -43.54
N SER A 136 23.79 12.78 -43.10
CA SER A 136 24.08 14.01 -42.35
C SER A 136 23.75 15.24 -43.21
N ILE A 137 23.29 16.33 -42.59
CA ILE A 137 23.03 17.58 -43.32
C ILE A 137 24.27 18.01 -44.12
N HIS A 138 25.45 17.78 -43.53
CA HIS A 138 26.73 18.06 -44.19
C HIS A 138 26.96 17.20 -45.43
N GLU A 139 26.72 15.90 -45.34
CA GLU A 139 26.85 14.95 -46.46
C GLU A 139 25.88 15.30 -47.60
N ARG A 140 24.64 15.68 -47.25
CA ARG A 140 23.62 16.12 -48.20
C ARG A 140 23.95 17.45 -48.87
N LEU A 141 24.68 18.33 -48.17
CA LEU A 141 25.18 19.60 -48.71
C LEU A 141 26.39 19.37 -49.62
N GLU A 142 27.26 18.43 -49.27
CA GLU A 142 28.42 18.05 -50.08
C GLU A 142 27.98 17.36 -51.39
N GLU A 143 27.03 16.44 -51.34
CA GLU A 143 26.40 15.83 -52.53
C GLU A 143 25.81 16.92 -53.45
N LYS A 144 25.09 17.89 -52.89
CA LYS A 144 24.53 19.02 -53.66
C LYS A 144 25.61 19.91 -54.26
N LYS A 145 26.69 20.19 -53.54
CA LYS A 145 27.84 20.93 -54.06
C LYS A 145 28.48 20.19 -55.24
N GLN A 146 28.76 18.91 -55.10
CA GLN A 146 29.35 18.09 -56.16
C GLN A 146 28.44 18.01 -57.40
N ILE A 147 27.11 17.91 -57.22
CA ILE A 147 26.16 17.92 -58.34
C ILE A 147 26.11 19.29 -59.03
N VAL A 148 26.19 20.39 -58.27
CA VAL A 148 26.28 21.75 -58.81
C VAL A 148 27.60 21.98 -59.55
N GLU A 149 28.69 21.39 -59.06
CA GLU A 149 30.03 21.52 -59.63
C GLU A 149 30.21 20.69 -60.91
N GLN A 150 29.55 19.54 -61.02
CA GLN A 150 29.50 18.72 -62.23
C GLN A 150 28.51 19.23 -63.29
N ARG A 151 27.64 20.19 -62.96
CA ARG A 151 26.80 20.84 -63.97
C ARG A 151 27.65 21.81 -64.80
N PRO A 152 27.64 21.72 -66.15
CA PRO A 152 28.34 22.69 -66.98
C PRO A 152 27.76 24.09 -66.68
N LYS A 153 28.64 25.04 -66.35
CA LYS A 153 28.26 26.43 -66.07
C LYS A 153 27.54 27.00 -67.29
N LYS A 154 26.20 27.00 -67.28
CA LYS A 154 25.42 27.77 -68.26
C LYS A 154 25.77 29.24 -68.05
N ARG A 155 26.38 29.86 -69.07
CA ARG A 155 26.55 31.31 -69.14
C ARG A 155 25.17 31.94 -69.01
N SER A 156 24.94 32.66 -67.91
CA SER A 156 23.76 33.50 -67.74
C SER A 156 23.90 34.68 -68.70
N SER A 157 23.15 34.67 -69.80
CA SER A 157 22.92 35.89 -70.59
C SER A 157 21.96 36.77 -69.80
N ARG A 158 22.48 37.82 -69.17
CA ARG A 158 21.67 38.95 -68.73
C ARG A 158 21.22 39.69 -69.99
N ASN A 159 19.94 39.56 -70.35
CA ASN A 159 19.31 40.50 -71.27
C ASN A 159 19.33 41.87 -70.60
N VAL A 160 20.23 42.73 -71.05
CA VAL A 160 20.16 44.18 -70.83
C VAL A 160 19.15 44.68 -71.85
N GLY A 161 18.02 45.18 -71.36
CA GLY A 161 17.05 45.88 -72.20
C GLY A 161 17.68 47.13 -72.80
N MET A 162 17.36 47.39 -74.07
CA MET A 162 17.57 48.69 -74.68
C MET A 162 16.33 48.99 -75.54
N GLU A 163 15.65 50.07 -75.16
CA GLU A 163 14.54 50.70 -75.88
C GLU A 163 14.95 51.10 -77.30
N ARG A 164 14.09 50.83 -78.29
CA ARG A 164 13.42 51.80 -79.17
C ARG A 164 12.71 51.09 -80.32
#